data_AF-B2A078-F1
#
_entry.id   AF-B2A078-F1
#
_cell.length_a   1.000
_cell.length_b   1.000
_cell.length_c   1.000
_cell.angle_alpha   90.00
_cell.angle_beta   90.00
_cell.angle_gamma   90.00
#
_symmetry.space_group_name_H-M   'P 1'
#
loop_
_entity.id
_entity.type
_entity.pdbx_description
1 polymer ?
#
loop_
_entity_poly.entity_id
_entity_poly.type
_entity_poly.pdbx_seq_one_letter_code
_entity_poly.pdbx_strand_id
1 'polypeptide(L)'
;MHGDMPLKLSQLLVARQGLLQGAQLANLALAFHLLQEFATRIQRARLTGLVCLQSPEATEDGGWAELTALEGNQSLIEEHFTDEDLMDLADTVAYVTEADVVSVKFRIEQFYETFVAPLRAGLEQAGIAIDIAASGVEQDAPSDLPQKQ
;
A
#
# COMPACT_ATOMS: atom_id res chain seq x y z
N MET A 1 16.39 21.64 -40.82
CA MET A 1 15.49 22.65 -40.24
C MET A 1 14.22 21.93 -39.84
N HIS A 2 14.09 21.55 -38.56
CA HIS A 2 12.91 20.84 -38.07
C HIS A 2 11.78 21.84 -37.86
N GLY A 3 10.71 21.71 -38.66
CA GLY A 3 9.48 22.44 -38.49
C GLY A 3 8.78 21.96 -37.23
N ASP A 4 8.81 22.78 -36.19
CA ASP A 4 7.97 22.61 -35.01
C ASP A 4 6.54 22.97 -35.45
N MET A 5 5.79 21.97 -35.93
CA MET A 5 4.38 22.16 -36.22
C MET A 5 3.68 22.47 -34.88
N PRO A 6 2.93 23.58 -34.77
CA PRO A 6 2.28 23.93 -33.52
C PRO A 6 1.35 22.79 -33.08
N LEU A 7 1.60 22.26 -31.87
CA LEU A 7 0.75 21.24 -31.26
C LEU A 7 -0.69 21.74 -31.21
N LYS A 8 -1.59 20.97 -31.80
CA LYS A 8 -3.01 21.33 -31.80
C LYS A 8 -3.58 21.12 -30.41
N LEU A 9 -4.45 22.02 -29.96
CA LEU A 9 -5.15 21.89 -28.67
C LEU A 9 -5.82 20.52 -28.48
N SER A 10 -6.40 19.95 -29.55
CA SER A 10 -6.98 18.61 -29.52
C SER A 10 -5.96 17.50 -29.22
N GLN A 11 -4.71 17.65 -29.67
CA GLN A 11 -3.62 16.72 -29.37
C GLN A 11 -3.21 16.83 -27.91
N LEU A 12 -3.17 18.04 -27.35
CA LEU A 12 -2.88 18.27 -25.93
C LEU A 12 -3.98 17.68 -25.03
N LEU A 13 -5.25 17.79 -25.42
CA LEU A 13 -6.36 17.20 -24.67
C LEU A 13 -6.34 15.66 -24.69
N VAL A 14 -6.01 15.04 -25.82
CA VAL A 14 -5.84 13.58 -25.91
C VAL A 14 -4.63 13.10 -25.10
N ALA A 15 -3.50 13.81 -25.20
CA ALA A 15 -2.31 13.50 -24.42
C ALA A 15 -2.59 13.61 -22.91
N ARG A 16 -3.34 14.63 -22.47
CA ARG A 16 -3.76 14.78 -21.07
C ARG A 16 -4.53 13.56 -20.58
N GLN A 17 -5.46 13.02 -21.38
CA GLN A 17 -6.24 11.86 -20.96
C GLN A 17 -5.34 10.62 -20.72
N GLY A 18 -4.39 10.37 -21.62
CA GLY A 18 -3.44 9.27 -21.46
C GLY A 18 -2.52 9.46 -20.25
N LEU A 19 -2.06 10.69 -19.99
CA LEU A 19 -1.26 11.01 -18.81
C LEU A 19 -2.04 10.82 -17.51
N LEU A 20 -3.31 11.22 -17.46
CA LEU A 20 -4.17 11.02 -16.28
C LEU A 20 -4.40 9.53 -16.00
N GLN A 21 -4.65 8.74 -17.04
CA GLN A 21 -4.80 7.29 -16.89
C GLN A 21 -3.49 6.65 -16.40
N GLY A 22 -2.35 7.03 -16.99
CA GLY A 22 -1.04 6.54 -16.55
C GLY A 22 -0.73 6.90 -15.10
N ALA A 23 -1.04 8.13 -14.68
CA ALA A 23 -0.85 8.58 -13.29
C ALA A 23 -1.76 7.79 -12.32
N GLN A 24 -3.01 7.55 -12.69
CA GLN A 24 -3.94 6.76 -11.86
C GLN A 24 -3.42 5.34 -11.66
N LEU A 25 -2.97 4.68 -12.73
CA LEU A 25 -2.42 3.33 -12.63
C LEU A 25 -1.12 3.28 -11.82
N ALA A 26 -0.26 4.28 -11.98
CA ALA A 26 0.97 4.38 -11.19
C ALA A 26 0.67 4.56 -9.70
N ASN A 27 -0.32 5.40 -9.34
CA ASN A 27 -0.73 5.60 -7.96
C ASN A 27 -1.35 4.33 -7.35
N LEU A 28 -2.17 3.59 -8.11
CA LEU A 28 -2.70 2.30 -7.67
C LEU A 28 -1.60 1.26 -7.47
N ALA A 29 -0.60 1.22 -8.34
CA ALA A 29 0.55 0.32 -8.20
C ALA A 29 1.38 0.67 -6.94
N LEU A 30 1.61 1.96 -6.68
CA LEU A 30 2.28 2.41 -5.46
C LEU A 30 1.49 2.04 -4.21
N ALA A 31 0.18 2.31 -4.20
CA ALA A 31 -0.70 1.94 -3.10
C ALA A 31 -0.66 0.43 -2.82
N PHE A 32 -0.70 -0.39 -3.87
CA PHE A 32 -0.58 -1.84 -3.73
C PHE A 32 0.74 -2.28 -3.12
N HIS A 33 1.84 -1.68 -3.56
CA HIS A 33 3.17 -1.96 -3.01
C HIS A 33 3.25 -1.60 -1.51
N LEU A 34 2.82 -0.39 -1.13
CA LEU A 34 2.82 0.04 0.27
C LEU A 34 1.96 -0.86 1.16
N LEU A 35 0.74 -1.21 0.73
CA LEU A 35 -0.12 -2.12 1.48
C LEU A 35 0.51 -3.52 1.63
N GLN A 36 1.25 -4.01 0.63
CA GLN A 36 1.98 -5.26 0.77
C GLN A 36 3.10 -5.18 1.81
N GLU A 37 3.83 -4.07 1.85
CA GLU A 37 4.88 -3.86 2.85
C GLU A 37 4.30 -3.83 4.27
N PHE A 38 3.20 -3.09 4.48
CA PHE A 38 2.50 -3.07 5.76
C PHE A 38 1.95 -4.44 6.14
N ALA A 39 1.32 -5.16 5.21
CA ALA A 39 0.84 -6.53 5.47
C ALA A 39 1.98 -7.46 5.89
N THR A 40 3.13 -7.37 5.21
CA THR A 40 4.33 -8.16 5.54
C THR A 40 4.86 -7.80 6.92
N ARG A 41 4.92 -6.50 7.25
CA ARG A 41 5.38 -6.01 8.56
C ARG A 41 4.48 -6.51 9.69
N ILE A 42 3.15 -6.38 9.53
CA ILE A 42 2.13 -6.88 10.46
C ILE A 42 2.31 -8.39 10.69
N GLN A 43 2.46 -9.16 9.62
CA GLN A 43 2.63 -10.61 9.70
C GLN A 43 3.93 -11.00 10.41
N ARG A 44 5.05 -10.34 10.11
CA ARG A 44 6.36 -10.58 10.75
C ARG A 44 6.33 -10.27 12.24
N ALA A 45 5.69 -9.16 12.62
CA ALA A 45 5.49 -8.74 14.00
C ALA A 45 4.41 -9.56 14.74
N ARG A 46 3.64 -10.40 14.03
CA ARG A 46 2.52 -11.20 14.55
C ARG A 46 1.51 -10.35 15.32
N LEU A 47 1.26 -9.14 14.82
CA LEU A 47 0.27 -8.25 15.42
C LEU A 47 -1.11 -8.87 15.27
N THR A 48 -1.90 -8.77 16.34
CA THR A 48 -3.26 -9.31 16.40
C THR A 48 -4.15 -8.39 17.22
N GLY A 49 -5.44 -8.39 16.93
CA GLY A 49 -6.44 -7.62 17.66
C GLY A 49 -7.15 -6.60 16.78
N LEU A 50 -8.23 -6.05 17.34
CA LEU A 50 -8.97 -4.97 16.72
C LEU A 50 -8.20 -3.65 16.86
N VAL A 51 -8.01 -2.95 15.75
CA VAL A 51 -7.38 -1.62 15.71
C VAL A 51 -8.29 -0.61 15.05
N CYS A 52 -8.00 0.67 15.31
CA CYS A 52 -8.65 1.82 14.73
C CYS A 52 -7.58 2.70 14.10
N LEU A 53 -7.58 2.79 12.77
CA LEU A 53 -6.76 3.74 12.02
C LEU A 53 -7.56 5.02 11.85
N GLN A 54 -6.98 6.15 12.23
CA GLN A 54 -7.58 7.47 12.13
C GLN A 54 -6.72 8.34 11.22
N SER A 55 -7.36 8.98 10.25
CA SER A 55 -6.71 9.95 9.38
C SER A 55 -6.48 11.24 10.14
N PRO A 56 -5.44 12.02 9.77
CA PRO A 56 -5.19 13.30 10.39
C PRO A 56 -6.38 14.23 10.21
N GLU A 57 -6.85 14.83 11.30
CA GLU A 57 -7.92 15.81 11.24
C GLU A 57 -7.42 17.09 10.55
N ALA A 58 -8.20 17.65 9.62
CA ALA A 58 -7.86 18.87 8.88
C ALA A 58 -8.01 20.14 9.74
N THR A 59 -7.42 20.14 10.94
CA THR A 59 -7.38 21.28 11.86
C THR A 59 -6.07 22.06 11.70
N GLU A 60 -6.04 23.31 12.20
CA GLU A 60 -4.95 24.27 11.98
C GLU A 60 -3.56 23.79 12.45
N ASP A 61 -3.49 22.76 13.32
CA ASP A 61 -2.23 22.20 13.84
C ASP A 61 -1.72 20.97 13.09
N GLY A 62 -2.41 20.50 12.05
CA GLY A 62 -1.97 19.36 11.24
C GLY A 62 -1.77 18.10 12.08
N GLY A 63 -2.86 17.39 12.38
CA GLY A 63 -2.79 16.12 13.11
C GLY A 63 -1.91 15.09 12.39
N TRP A 64 -1.39 14.12 13.15
CA TRP A 64 -0.81 12.90 12.60
C TRP A 64 -1.88 11.81 12.50
N ALA A 65 -1.69 10.85 11.61
CA ALA A 65 -2.48 9.63 11.60
C ALA A 65 -2.18 8.80 12.84
N GLU A 66 -3.19 8.12 13.37
CA GLU A 66 -3.06 7.30 14.57
C GLU A 66 -3.58 5.87 14.32
N LEU A 67 -2.83 4.88 14.78
CA LEU A 67 -3.27 3.48 14.81
C LEU A 67 -3.41 3.02 16.26
N THR A 68 -4.65 3.02 16.74
CA THR A 68 -4.98 2.70 18.12
C THR A 68 -5.47 1.26 18.26
N ALA A 69 -4.83 0.49 19.14
CA ALA A 69 -5.31 -0.82 19.58
C ALA A 69 -6.59 -0.67 20.41
N LEU A 70 -7.70 -1.23 19.90
CA LEU A 70 -8.93 -1.41 20.66
C LEU A 70 -8.90 -2.73 21.44
N GLU A 71 -8.13 -3.71 20.95
CA GLU A 71 -7.80 -4.97 21.61
C GLU A 71 -6.31 -5.26 21.37
N GLY A 72 -5.62 -5.85 22.36
CA GLY A 72 -4.19 -6.21 22.23
C GLY A 72 -3.26 -5.22 22.92
N ASN A 73 -2.05 -5.03 22.37
CA ASN A 73 -0.99 -4.24 22.98
C ASN A 73 -0.56 -3.07 22.07
N GLN A 74 -0.94 -1.85 22.45
CA GLN A 74 -0.58 -0.62 21.74
C GLN A 74 0.93 -0.43 21.61
N SER A 75 1.70 -0.70 22.67
CA SER A 75 3.16 -0.49 22.64
C SER A 75 3.87 -1.39 21.64
N LEU A 76 3.30 -2.56 21.32
CA LEU A 76 3.85 -3.44 20.29
C LEU A 76 3.60 -2.88 18.88
N ILE A 77 2.48 -2.18 18.68
CA ILE A 77 2.21 -1.48 17.41
C ILE A 77 3.21 -0.32 17.25
N GLU A 78 3.38 0.50 18.28
CA GLU A 78 4.29 1.66 18.27
C GLU A 78 5.77 1.28 18.07
N GLU A 79 6.18 0.06 18.43
CA GLU A 79 7.53 -0.45 18.14
C GLU A 79 7.76 -0.70 16.63
N HIS A 80 6.69 -0.97 15.87
CA HIS A 80 6.77 -1.37 14.47
C HIS A 80 6.31 -0.30 13.48
N PHE A 81 5.65 0.75 13.95
CA PHE A 81 5.11 1.81 13.11
C PHE A 81 5.56 3.18 13.62
N THR A 82 6.20 3.93 12.73
CA THR A 82 6.53 5.33 12.95
C THR A 82 5.34 6.21 12.56
N ASP A 83 5.34 7.48 13.01
CA ASP A 83 4.29 8.43 12.63
C ASP A 83 4.21 8.61 11.09
N GLU A 84 5.36 8.58 10.39
CA GLU A 84 5.43 8.62 8.93
C GLU A 84 4.79 7.38 8.29
N ASP A 85 5.06 6.19 8.84
CA ASP A 85 4.41 4.95 8.37
C ASP A 85 2.89 5.03 8.54
N LEU A 86 2.41 5.63 9.64
CA LEU A 86 0.97 5.76 9.91
C LEU A 86 0.30 6.75 8.95
N MET A 87 0.99 7.83 8.59
CA MET A 87 0.51 8.77 7.57
C MET A 87 0.39 8.10 6.21
N ASP A 88 1.45 7.42 5.77
CA ASP A 88 1.45 6.69 4.50
C ASP A 88 0.37 5.62 4.48
N LEU A 89 0.17 4.92 5.60
CA LEU A 89 -0.89 3.92 5.75
C LEU A 89 -2.29 4.55 5.65
N ALA A 90 -2.54 5.64 6.36
CA ALA A 90 -3.84 6.33 6.34
C ALA A 90 -4.16 6.86 4.95
N ASP A 91 -3.21 7.55 4.30
CA ASP A 91 -3.38 8.08 2.95
C ASP A 91 -3.62 6.97 1.93
N THR A 92 -2.85 5.87 2.02
CA THR A 92 -2.99 4.74 1.12
C THR A 92 -4.33 4.04 1.30
N VAL A 93 -4.77 3.83 2.54
CA VAL A 93 -6.08 3.22 2.83
C VAL A 93 -7.22 4.12 2.36
N ALA A 94 -7.15 5.43 2.61
CA ALA A 94 -8.14 6.39 2.12
C ALA A 94 -8.21 6.37 0.58
N TYR A 95 -7.04 6.35 -0.08
CA TYR A 95 -6.96 6.29 -1.54
C TYR A 95 -7.63 5.04 -2.12
N VAL A 96 -7.35 3.85 -1.58
CA VAL A 96 -7.86 2.58 -2.16
C VAL A 96 -9.31 2.27 -1.77
N THR A 97 -9.79 2.84 -0.66
CA THR A 97 -11.19 2.67 -0.24
C THR A 97 -12.11 3.73 -0.85
N GLU A 98 -11.56 4.69 -1.60
CA GLU A 98 -12.28 5.86 -2.15
C GLU A 98 -13.13 6.58 -1.09
N ALA A 99 -12.74 6.47 0.18
CA ALA A 99 -13.50 6.99 1.28
C ALA A 99 -12.73 8.14 1.93
N ASP A 100 -13.46 9.20 2.29
CA ASP A 100 -13.00 10.24 3.20
C ASP A 100 -12.96 9.67 4.62
N VAL A 101 -12.11 8.65 4.84
CA VAL A 101 -12.13 7.89 6.08
C VAL A 101 -11.47 8.72 7.17
N VAL A 102 -12.29 9.33 8.02
CA VAL A 102 -11.84 9.92 9.27
C VAL A 102 -11.35 8.82 10.22
N SER A 103 -11.94 7.62 10.14
CA SER A 103 -11.58 6.48 10.98
C SER A 103 -12.06 5.14 10.38
N VAL A 104 -11.19 4.13 10.36
CA VAL A 104 -11.51 2.76 9.96
C VAL A 104 -11.11 1.77 11.05
N LYS A 105 -12.00 0.83 11.36
CA LYS A 105 -11.74 -0.25 12.32
C LYS A 105 -11.59 -1.58 11.59
N PHE A 106 -10.55 -2.32 11.91
CA PHE A 106 -10.28 -3.63 11.32
C PHE A 106 -9.47 -4.51 12.26
N ARG A 107 -9.51 -5.83 12.03
CA ARG A 107 -8.62 -6.78 12.70
C ARG A 107 -7.26 -6.70 12.02
N ILE A 108 -6.21 -6.34 12.75
CA ILE A 108 -4.89 -6.07 12.15
C ILE A 108 -4.32 -7.33 11.48
N GLU A 109 -4.61 -8.51 12.02
CA GLU A 109 -4.22 -9.80 11.41
C GLU A 109 -4.93 -10.10 10.08
N GLN A 110 -6.06 -9.43 9.80
CA GLN A 110 -6.82 -9.54 8.54
C GLN A 110 -6.48 -8.43 7.55
N PHE A 111 -5.46 -7.63 7.81
CA PHE A 111 -5.09 -6.47 6.97
C PHE A 111 -4.91 -6.85 5.49
N TYR A 112 -4.22 -7.96 5.22
CA TYR A 112 -4.02 -8.45 3.85
C TYR A 112 -5.36 -8.74 3.15
N GLU A 113 -6.25 -9.48 3.81
CA GLU A 113 -7.55 -9.86 3.25
C GLU A 113 -8.46 -8.64 3.07
N THR A 114 -8.33 -7.64 3.95
CA THR A 114 -9.20 -6.45 3.97
C THR A 114 -8.80 -5.43 2.91
N PHE A 115 -7.49 -5.20 2.69
CA PHE A 115 -7.02 -4.11 1.82
C PHE A 115 -6.19 -4.59 0.63
N VAL A 116 -5.28 -5.55 0.83
CA VAL A 116 -4.35 -5.99 -0.23
C VAL A 116 -5.05 -6.88 -1.25
N ALA A 117 -5.80 -7.89 -0.80
CA ALA A 117 -6.43 -8.86 -1.68
C ALA A 117 -7.51 -8.23 -2.61
N PRO A 118 -8.37 -7.30 -2.14
CA PRO A 118 -9.31 -6.62 -3.01
C PRO A 118 -8.62 -5.73 -4.06
N LEU A 119 -7.57 -5.00 -3.66
CA LEU A 119 -6.82 -4.16 -4.59
C LEU A 119 -6.09 -5.00 -5.65
N ARG A 120 -5.49 -6.12 -5.24
CA ARG A 120 -4.91 -7.10 -6.17
C ARG A 120 -5.93 -7.54 -7.22
N ALA A 121 -7.10 -7.97 -6.76
CA ALA A 121 -8.17 -8.43 -7.65
C ALA A 121 -8.61 -7.31 -8.61
N GLY A 122 -8.71 -6.07 -8.13
CA GLY A 122 -9.02 -4.90 -8.95
C GLY A 122 -7.98 -4.62 -10.04
N LEU A 123 -6.68 -4.68 -9.69
CA LEU A 123 -5.58 -4.53 -10.65
C LEU A 123 -5.60 -5.64 -11.72
N GLU A 124 -5.76 -6.89 -11.30
CA GLU A 124 -5.82 -8.04 -12.22
C GLU A 124 -7.03 -7.94 -13.16
N GLN A 125 -8.20 -7.50 -12.66
CA GLN A 125 -9.39 -7.24 -13.49
C GLN A 125 -9.19 -6.09 -14.48
N ALA A 126 -8.36 -5.10 -14.13
CA ALA A 126 -7.95 -4.03 -15.04
C ALA A 126 -6.91 -4.48 -16.10
N GLY A 127 -6.53 -5.76 -16.10
CA GLY A 127 -5.56 -6.33 -17.04
C GLY A 127 -4.11 -6.05 -16.68
N ILE A 128 -3.84 -5.63 -15.43
CA ILE A 128 -2.49 -5.37 -14.95
C ILE A 128 -1.91 -6.67 -14.42
N ALA A 129 -0.86 -7.15 -15.09
CA ALA A 129 -0.08 -8.29 -14.60
C ALA A 129 0.79 -7.82 -13.43
N ILE A 130 0.60 -8.44 -12.27
CA ILE A 130 1.38 -8.16 -11.07
C ILE A 130 2.62 -9.06 -11.10
N ASP A 131 3.73 -8.50 -11.60
CA ASP A 131 5.05 -9.15 -11.60
C ASP A 131 5.89 -8.66 -10.41
N ILE A 132 5.34 -8.80 -9.20
CA ILE A 132 6.12 -8.60 -7.99
C ILE A 132 6.80 -9.94 -7.72
N ALA A 133 8.00 -10.11 -8.28
CA ALA A 133 8.90 -11.13 -7.81
C ALA A 133 8.95 -11.02 -6.29
N ALA A 134 8.58 -12.09 -5.59
CA ALA A 134 8.69 -12.18 -4.15
C ALA A 134 10.17 -11.98 -3.79
N SER A 135 10.57 -10.75 -3.48
CA SER A 135 11.88 -10.42 -2.95
C SER A 135 12.00 -11.07 -1.58
N GLY A 136 12.40 -12.34 -1.55
CA GLY A 136 12.76 -13.07 -0.35
C GLY A 136 12.24 -14.49 -0.24
N VAL A 137 12.58 -15.39 -1.18
CA VAL A 137 12.94 -16.79 -0.86
C VAL A 137 13.90 -17.35 -1.93
N GLU A 138 15.12 -16.80 -2.05
CA GLU A 138 16.26 -17.67 -2.36
C GLU A 138 16.75 -18.22 -1.02
N GLN A 139 16.04 -19.23 -0.52
CA GLN A 139 16.58 -20.10 0.52
C GLN A 139 17.71 -20.89 -0.13
N ASP A 140 18.91 -20.36 0.06
CA ASP A 140 20.17 -21.06 0.26
C ASP A 140 19.92 -22.54 0.60
N ALA A 141 20.07 -23.41 -0.38
CA ALA A 141 20.03 -24.85 -0.15
C ALA A 141 21.34 -25.21 0.57
N PRO A 142 21.33 -25.70 1.83
CA PRO A 142 22.52 -26.28 2.41
C PRO A 142 22.83 -27.55 1.62
N SER A 143 23.82 -27.47 0.74
CA SER A 143 24.47 -28.62 0.13
C SER A 143 25.34 -29.30 1.20
N ASP A 144 24.69 -29.94 2.17
CA ASP A 144 25.34 -30.78 3.17
C ASP A 144 24.77 -32.20 3.05
N LEU A 145 25.31 -32.94 2.08
CA LEU A 145 25.20 -34.39 2.05
C LEU A 145 26.39 -34.98 2.81
N PRO A 146 26.18 -35.63 3.96
CA PRO A 146 27.23 -36.40 4.59
C PRO A 146 27.40 -37.72 3.82
N GLN A 147 28.50 -37.87 3.07
CA GLN A 147 28.94 -39.19 2.66
C GLN A 147 29.61 -39.88 3.86
N LYS A 148 28.81 -40.72 4.53
CA LYS A 148 29.27 -41.77 5.44
C LYS A 148 29.57 -43.04 4.64
N GLN A 149 30.73 -43.61 4.99
CA GLN A 149 31.23 -44.99 4.83
C GLN A 149 31.88 -45.37 3.51
#